data_AF-A0A7S4IVV7-F1
#
_entry.id   AF-A0A7S4IVV7-F1
#
_cell.length_a   1.000
_cell.length_b   1.000
_cell.length_c   1.000
_cell.angle_alpha   90.00
_cell.angle_beta   90.00
_cell.angle_gamma   90.00
#
_symmetry.space_group_name_H-M   'P 1'
#
loop_
_entity.id
_entity.type
_entity.pdbx_description
1 polymer ?
#
loop_
_entity_poly.entity_id
_entity_poly.type
_entity_poly.pdbx_seq_one_letter_code
_entity_poly.pdbx_strand_id
1 'polypeptide(L)'
;MLYGSKISGDILGEEMLTKWTANYGDSFSVTHVLSDESESSEWKGERGYITEPLIREKLPSPVLGDDAIIFVCGPPPMYEALCGPRGESEIKGVLADMGYKKNQVYKF
;
A
#
# COMPACT_ATOMS: atom_id res chain seq x y z
N MET A 1 -3.62 5.58 0.95
CA MET A 1 -2.89 4.76 -0.06
C MET A 1 -1.45 4.57 0.41
N LEU A 2 -0.96 3.33 0.37
CA LEU A 2 0.47 3.04 0.57
C LEU A 2 1.13 2.93 -0.80
N TYR A 3 2.16 3.72 -1.06
CA TYR A 3 2.78 3.82 -2.38
C TYR A 3 4.27 3.48 -2.31
N GLY A 4 4.62 2.30 -2.82
CA GLY A 4 5.99 1.78 -2.80
C GLY A 4 6.82 2.29 -3.99
N SER A 5 8.04 2.75 -3.73
CA SER A 5 9.04 3.08 -4.75
C SER A 5 10.43 2.70 -4.22
N LYS A 6 11.47 2.70 -5.05
CA LYS A 6 12.82 2.37 -4.55
C LYS A 6 13.45 3.58 -3.85
N ILE A 7 13.51 4.70 -4.54
CA ILE A 7 14.04 5.98 -4.07
C ILE A 7 13.04 7.10 -4.37
N SER A 8 13.24 8.28 -3.79
CA SER A 8 12.32 9.41 -3.92
C SER A 8 12.18 9.88 -5.37
N GLY A 9 13.27 9.79 -6.15
CA GLY A 9 13.27 10.12 -7.58
C GLY A 9 12.45 9.18 -8.47
N ASP A 10 12.06 8.00 -7.96
CA ASP A 10 11.26 7.02 -8.71
C ASP A 10 9.75 7.19 -8.46
N ILE A 11 9.34 8.13 -7.60
CA ILE A 11 7.93 8.33 -7.27
C ILE A 11 7.20 8.88 -8.50
N LEU A 12 6.39 8.02 -9.13
CA LEU A 12 5.60 8.43 -10.28
C LEU A 12 4.43 9.32 -9.83
N GLY A 13 4.27 10.46 -10.50
CA GLY A 13 3.15 11.36 -10.27
C GLY A 13 3.18 12.07 -8.92
N GLU A 14 4.35 12.22 -8.29
CA GLU A 14 4.51 12.85 -6.96
C GLU A 14 3.78 14.20 -6.83
N GLU A 15 3.95 15.09 -7.81
CA GLU A 15 3.26 16.39 -7.81
C GLU A 15 1.73 16.25 -7.85
N MET A 16 1.22 15.29 -8.62
CA MET A 16 -0.22 15.03 -8.73
C MET A 16 -0.77 14.50 -7.40
N LEU A 17 -0.08 13.53 -6.80
CA LEU A 17 -0.45 12.95 -5.51
C LEU A 17 -0.43 14.01 -4.40
N THR A 18 0.60 14.86 -4.38
CA THR A 18 0.71 15.98 -3.43
C THR A 18 -0.43 16.99 -3.60
N LYS A 19 -0.81 17.32 -4.84
CA LYS A 19 -1.96 18.19 -5.10
C LYS A 19 -3.26 17.56 -4.62
N TRP A 20 -3.43 16.25 -4.79
CA TRP A 20 -4.64 15.55 -4.35
C TRP A 20 -4.74 15.44 -2.83
N THR A 21 -3.65 15.16 -2.13
CA THR A 21 -3.66 15.16 -0.66
C THR A 21 -3.95 16.55 -0.10
N ALA A 22 -3.45 17.61 -0.73
CA ALA A 22 -3.77 18.99 -0.33
C ALA A 22 -5.24 19.36 -0.58
N ASN A 23 -5.83 18.90 -1.69
CA ASN A 23 -7.19 19.28 -2.09
C ASN A 23 -8.29 18.40 -1.46
N TYR A 24 -7.96 17.16 -1.09
CA TYR A 24 -8.93 16.15 -0.64
C TYR A 24 -8.51 15.47 0.66
N GLY A 25 -7.73 16.14 1.52
CA GLY A 25 -7.04 15.54 2.67
C GLY A 25 -7.88 14.67 3.60
N ASP A 26 -9.19 14.96 3.74
CA ASP A 26 -10.11 14.14 4.55
C ASP A 26 -10.48 12.80 3.87
N SER A 27 -10.47 12.75 2.54
CA SER A 27 -10.89 11.61 1.72
C SER A 27 -9.72 10.88 1.07
N PHE A 28 -8.54 11.52 0.99
CA PHE A 28 -7.37 10.97 0.31
C PHE A 28 -6.08 11.29 1.05
N SER A 29 -5.38 10.23 1.43
CA SER A 29 -4.03 10.28 2.00
C SER A 29 -3.10 9.35 1.25
N VAL A 30 -1.82 9.72 1.19
CA VAL A 30 -0.75 8.92 0.61
C VAL A 30 0.39 8.82 1.62
N THR A 31 0.92 7.61 1.78
CA THR A 31 2.17 7.36 2.49
C THR A 31 3.12 6.67 1.52
N HIS A 32 4.20 7.36 1.20
CA HIS A 32 5.28 6.85 0.36
C HIS A 32 6.20 5.96 1.20
N VAL A 33 6.57 4.80 0.66
CA VAL A 33 7.46 3.82 1.32
C VAL A 33 8.61 3.51 0.37
N LEU A 34 9.83 3.82 0.78
CA LEU A 34 11.01 3.73 -0.10
C LEU A 34 11.96 2.60 0.31
N SER A 35 12.16 1.62 -0.56
CA SER A 35 12.91 0.40 -0.21
C SER A 35 14.43 0.58 -0.20
N ASP A 36 14.95 1.44 -1.06
CA ASP A 36 16.38 1.55 -1.36
C ASP A 36 16.89 3.00 -1.13
N GLU A 37 16.08 3.87 -0.53
CA GLU A 37 16.43 5.26 -0.26
C GLU A 37 17.55 5.36 0.78
N SER A 38 18.57 6.18 0.49
CA SER A 38 19.74 6.31 1.36
C SER A 38 19.36 6.86 2.73
N GLU A 39 19.97 6.35 3.80
CA GLU A 39 19.83 6.94 5.15
C GLU A 39 20.37 8.37 5.23
N SER A 40 21.30 8.71 4.33
CA SER A 40 21.90 10.05 4.26
C SER A 40 21.05 11.06 3.47
N SER A 41 19.89 10.66 2.93
CA SER A 41 19.02 11.57 2.20
C SER A 41 18.05 12.30 3.12
N GLU A 42 17.49 13.41 2.63
CA GLU A 42 16.50 14.21 3.35
C GLU A 42 15.13 13.54 3.46
N TRP A 43 14.99 12.27 3.05
CA TRP A 43 13.72 11.57 3.11
C TRP A 43 13.32 11.25 4.56
N LYS A 44 12.18 11.83 4.96
CA LYS A 44 11.58 11.71 6.30
C LYS A 44 10.40 10.74 6.36
N GLY A 45 10.01 10.18 5.21
CA GLY A 45 8.89 9.25 5.12
C GLY A 45 9.29 7.82 5.49
N GLU A 46 8.38 6.89 5.24
CA GLU A 46 8.60 5.46 5.51
C GLU A 46 9.73 4.91 4.63
N ARG A 47 10.52 4.01 5.21
CA ARG A 47 11.65 3.33 4.58
C ARG A 47 11.49 1.82 4.67
N GLY A 48 12.01 1.10 3.68
CA GLY A 48 11.87 -0.35 3.55
C GLY A 48 10.64 -0.74 2.73
N TYR A 49 9.87 -1.72 3.21
CA TYR A 49 8.74 -2.30 2.50
C TYR A 49 7.42 -2.03 3.22
N ILE A 50 6.31 -2.22 2.50
CA ILE A 50 4.97 -2.19 3.11
C ILE A 50 4.85 -3.41 4.04
N THR A 51 4.53 -3.14 5.31
CA THR A 51 4.45 -4.14 6.38
C THR A 51 3.07 -4.15 7.04
N GLU A 52 2.77 -5.21 7.81
CA GLU A 52 1.52 -5.32 8.57
C GLU A 52 1.25 -4.09 9.46
N PRO A 53 2.21 -3.57 10.25
CA PRO A 53 1.96 -2.39 11.08
C PRO A 53 1.51 -1.17 10.26
N LEU A 54 2.15 -0.95 9.10
CA LEU A 54 1.81 0.17 8.23
C LEU A 54 0.44 0.02 7.58
N ILE A 55 0.07 -1.21 7.18
CA ILE A 55 -1.27 -1.53 6.68
C ILE A 55 -2.31 -1.26 7.78
N ARG A 56 -2.06 -1.74 9.00
CA ARG A 56 -2.97 -1.56 10.14
C ARG A 56 -3.17 -0.09 10.50
N GLU A 57 -2.12 0.72 10.36
CA GLU A 57 -2.18 2.15 10.66
C GLU A 57 -2.89 2.96 9.56
N LYS A 58 -2.60 2.68 8.29
CA LYS A 58 -2.97 3.56 7.17
C LYS A 58 -4.16 3.08 6.34
N LEU A 59 -4.54 1.81 6.43
CA LEU A 59 -5.63 1.23 5.62
C LEU A 59 -6.84 0.82 6.46
N PRO A 60 -8.04 0.73 5.87
CA PRO A 60 -9.26 0.37 6.60
C PRO A 60 -9.17 -1.03 7.21
N SER A 61 -9.65 -1.19 8.44
CA SER A 61 -9.61 -2.48 9.17
C SER A 61 -10.46 -3.55 8.47
N PRO A 62 -10.04 -4.83 8.47
CA PRO A 62 -10.81 -5.92 7.88
C PRO A 62 -12.20 -6.10 8.51
N VAL A 63 -12.41 -5.64 9.74
CA VAL A 63 -13.70 -5.71 10.45
C VAL A 63 -14.81 -4.91 9.78
N LEU A 64 -14.47 -3.97 8.89
CA LEU A 64 -15.44 -3.22 8.10
C LEU A 64 -16.14 -4.09 7.04
N GLY A 65 -15.63 -5.29 6.76
CA GLY A 65 -16.26 -6.19 5.79
C GLY A 65 -16.45 -5.53 4.43
N ASP A 66 -17.67 -5.60 3.91
CA ASP A 66 -18.02 -5.16 2.56
C ASP A 66 -18.02 -3.63 2.40
N ASP A 67 -17.91 -2.87 3.50
CA ASP A 67 -17.78 -1.41 3.47
C ASP A 67 -16.35 -0.96 3.14
N ALA A 68 -15.39 -1.89 3.04
CA ALA A 68 -14.01 -1.60 2.69
C ALA A 68 -13.47 -2.58 1.64
N ILE A 69 -12.77 -2.01 0.65
CA ILE A 69 -12.04 -2.77 -0.36
C ILE A 69 -10.58 -2.28 -0.44
N ILE A 70 -9.66 -3.24 -0.49
CA ILE A 70 -8.23 -3.05 -0.65
C ILE A 70 -7.88 -3.41 -2.10
N PHE A 71 -7.28 -2.45 -2.78
CA PHE A 71 -6.76 -2.64 -4.13
C PHE A 71 -5.26 -2.84 -4.09
N VAL A 72 -4.77 -3.89 -4.75
CA VAL A 72 -3.34 -4.22 -4.81
C VAL A 72 -2.87 -4.24 -6.25
N CYS A 73 -1.83 -3.45 -6.55
CA CYS A 73 -1.14 -3.43 -7.82
C CYS A 73 0.37 -3.32 -7.57
N GLY A 74 1.18 -4.13 -8.26
CA GLY A 74 2.63 -4.11 -8.07
C GLY A 74 3.36 -5.22 -8.82
N PRO A 75 4.64 -5.44 -8.52
CA PRO A 75 5.39 -6.57 -9.07
C PRO A 75 4.99 -7.89 -8.41
N PRO A 76 5.23 -9.06 -9.05
CA PRO A 76 4.85 -10.37 -8.50
C PRO A 76 5.28 -10.60 -7.03
N PRO A 77 6.50 -10.24 -6.58
CA PRO A 77 6.88 -10.42 -5.18
C PRO A 77 6.01 -9.63 -4.19
N MET A 78 5.49 -8.47 -4.59
CA MET A 78 4.57 -7.68 -3.77
C MET A 78 3.22 -8.37 -3.63
N TYR A 79 2.72 -8.99 -4.71
CA TYR A 79 1.51 -9.81 -4.63
C TYR A 79 1.71 -10.98 -3.68
N GLU A 80 2.78 -11.76 -3.84
CA GLU A 80 3.07 -12.92 -2.97
C GLU A 80 3.11 -12.53 -1.49
N ALA A 81 3.77 -11.41 -1.17
CA ALA A 81 3.87 -10.94 0.21
C ALA A 81 2.53 -10.46 0.78
N LEU A 82 1.73 -9.72 0.00
CA LEU A 82 0.55 -9.03 0.51
C LEU A 82 -0.76 -9.80 0.37
N CYS A 83 -0.99 -10.47 -0.75
CA CYS A 83 -2.31 -11.00 -1.10
C CYS A 83 -2.29 -12.34 -1.89
N GLY A 84 -1.11 -12.89 -2.20
CA GLY A 84 -0.94 -14.02 -3.10
C GLY A 84 -1.04 -13.65 -4.60
N PRO A 85 -0.75 -14.59 -5.52
CA PRO A 85 -0.63 -14.31 -6.95
C PRO A 85 -1.88 -13.68 -7.56
N ARG A 86 -1.69 -12.78 -8.53
CA ARG A 86 -2.78 -12.08 -9.26
C ARG A 86 -3.79 -13.02 -9.91
N GLY A 87 -3.32 -14.14 -10.48
CA GLY A 87 -4.17 -15.11 -11.19
C GLY A 87 -5.01 -16.00 -10.28
N GLU A 88 -4.83 -15.90 -8.95
CA GLU A 88 -5.52 -16.73 -7.98
C GLU A 88 -6.59 -15.93 -7.23
N SER A 89 -7.77 -16.54 -7.10
CA SER A 89 -8.89 -15.93 -6.41
C SER A 89 -8.75 -15.96 -4.89
N GLU A 90 -7.96 -16.89 -4.35
CA GLU A 90 -7.71 -16.97 -2.92
C GLU A 90 -6.69 -15.91 -2.51
N ILE A 91 -6.88 -15.36 -1.31
CA ILE A 91 -5.95 -14.41 -0.71
C ILE A 91 -5.00 -15.15 0.22
N LYS A 92 -3.73 -14.75 0.20
CA LYS A 92 -2.65 -15.28 1.03
C LYS A 92 -1.79 -14.11 1.54
N GLY A 93 -0.78 -14.39 2.36
CA GLY A 93 0.16 -13.38 2.83
C GLY A 93 -0.47 -12.41 3.83
N VAL A 94 0.15 -11.24 3.99
CA VAL A 94 -0.13 -10.33 5.12
C VAL A 94 -1.62 -9.96 5.22
N LEU A 95 -2.31 -9.68 4.12
CA LEU A 95 -3.72 -9.31 4.19
C LEU A 95 -4.61 -10.49 4.63
N ALA A 96 -4.28 -11.72 4.24
CA ALA A 96 -5.00 -12.90 4.73
C ALA A 96 -4.73 -13.14 6.22
N ASP A 97 -3.47 -13.00 6.66
CA ASP A 97 -3.05 -13.15 8.06
C ASP A 97 -3.71 -12.11 8.98
N MET A 98 -3.94 -10.90 8.46
CA MET A 98 -4.69 -9.84 9.15
C MET A 98 -6.21 -10.10 9.23
N GLY A 99 -6.73 -11.07 8.47
CA GLY A 99 -8.14 -11.42 8.46
C GLY A 99 -9.00 -10.67 7.43
N TYR A 100 -8.39 -10.00 6.44
CA TYR A 100 -9.16 -9.55 5.27
C TYR A 100 -9.76 -10.76 4.55
N LYS A 101 -10.89 -10.55 3.88
CA LYS A 101 -11.58 -11.58 3.10
C LYS A 101 -11.36 -11.38 1.61
N LYS A 102 -11.57 -12.45 0.85
CA LYS A 102 -11.46 -12.47 -0.61
C LYS A 102 -12.25 -11.36 -1.31
N ASN A 103 -13.45 -11.05 -0.83
CA ASN A 103 -14.29 -9.99 -1.40
C ASN A 103 -13.83 -8.56 -1.03
N GLN A 104 -12.94 -8.42 -0.05
CA GLN A 104 -12.34 -7.15 0.36
C GLN A 104 -11.01 -6.88 -0.33
N VAL A 105 -10.46 -7.80 -1.13
CA VAL A 105 -9.15 -7.62 -1.77
C VAL A 105 -9.26 -7.84 -3.27
N TYR A 106 -8.92 -6.82 -4.04
CA TYR A 106 -8.86 -6.89 -5.49
C TYR A 106 -7.42 -6.76 -5.98
N LYS A 107 -7.01 -7.71 -6.83
CA LYS A 107 -5.66 -7.81 -7.40
C LYS A 107 -5.70 -7.34 -8.85
N PHE A 108 -4.95 -6.28 -9.16
CA PHE A 108 -4.94 -5.68 -10.50
C PHE A 108 -4.13 -6.42 -11.54
#